data_AF-A0A9Q0TR10-F1
#
_entry.id   AF-A0A9Q0TR10-F1
#
_cell.length_a   1.000
_cell.length_b   1.000
_cell.length_c   1.000
_cell.angle_alpha   90.00
_cell.angle_beta   90.00
_cell.angle_gamma   90.00
#
_symmetry.space_group_name_H-M   'P 1'
#
loop_
_entity.id
_entity.type
_entity.pdbx_description
1 polymer ?
#
loop_
_entity_poly.entity_id
_entity_poly.type
_entity_poly.pdbx_seq_one_letter_code
_entity_poly.pdbx_strand_id
1 'polypeptide(L)'
;MLILEASDRIGGRIRKENFGGVSVELGAGWVAGVGGKEPNPVWELASQSGLRTCFSDYSNARYNIYDRSGKIFPSGVAADSYKKAVDSAIEKLRSLEANLDSEVTEQPRSPKTPIELAIDFILHDFEMAEVEPISTYVDFGEREFLVADDRGYEHLLYKMAEDFLFTSEGKILDNRLKLNKVI
;
A
#
# COMPACT_ATOMS: atom_id res chain seq x y z
N MET A 1 -13.41 21.99 -20.99
CA MET A 1 -13.16 20.56 -20.72
C MET A 1 -14.43 19.94 -20.15
N LEU A 2 -14.82 18.77 -20.62
CA LEU A 2 -15.95 17.97 -20.12
C LEU A 2 -15.39 16.67 -19.54
N ILE A 3 -15.86 16.24 -18.37
CA ILE A 3 -15.42 15.03 -17.66
C ILE A 3 -16.62 14.08 -17.56
N LEU A 4 -16.46 12.87 -18.08
CA LEU A 4 -17.47 11.81 -18.01
C LEU A 4 -16.95 10.72 -17.07
N GLU A 5 -17.73 10.40 -16.03
CA GLU A 5 -17.42 9.38 -15.05
C GLU A 5 -18.54 8.33 -15.08
N ALA A 6 -18.15 7.06 -15.14
CA ALA A 6 -19.07 5.94 -15.31
C ALA A 6 -19.87 5.67 -14.03
N SER A 7 -19.29 5.90 -12.87
CA SER A 7 -19.93 5.74 -11.57
C SER A 7 -20.68 7.00 -11.13
N ASP A 8 -21.33 6.90 -9.97
CA ASP A 8 -22.09 7.97 -9.33
C ASP A 8 -21.25 8.89 -8.43
N ARG A 9 -19.92 8.74 -8.47
CA ARG A 9 -18.96 9.53 -7.68
C ARG A 9 -17.62 9.65 -8.39
N ILE A 10 -16.80 10.61 -8.00
CA ILE A 10 -15.39 10.62 -8.41
C ILE A 10 -14.58 9.64 -7.54
N GLY A 11 -13.31 9.45 -7.90
CA GLY A 11 -12.31 8.80 -7.04
C GLY A 11 -11.86 7.41 -7.47
N GLY A 12 -12.64 6.72 -8.32
CA GLY A 12 -12.25 5.43 -8.87
C GLY A 12 -11.93 4.40 -7.78
N ARG A 13 -10.64 4.03 -7.67
CA ARG A 13 -10.09 3.05 -6.72
C ARG A 13 -9.74 3.63 -5.34
N ILE A 14 -9.83 4.94 -5.15
CA ILE A 14 -9.80 5.55 -3.81
C ILE A 14 -11.27 5.73 -3.42
N ARG A 15 -11.74 4.86 -2.53
CA ARG A 15 -13.16 4.72 -2.21
C ARG A 15 -13.28 4.23 -0.78
N LYS A 16 -14.13 4.91 -0.02
CA LYS A 16 -14.59 4.43 1.29
C LYS A 16 -15.98 3.80 1.24
N GLU A 17 -16.35 3.10 2.30
CA GLU A 17 -17.67 2.54 2.53
C GLU A 17 -18.01 2.59 4.02
N ASN A 18 -19.30 2.64 4.38
CA ASN A 18 -19.70 2.45 5.77
C ASN A 18 -19.76 0.96 6.09
N PHE A 19 -18.98 0.52 7.07
CA PHE A 19 -18.98 -0.85 7.53
C PHE A 19 -18.98 -0.88 9.05
N GLY A 20 -20.00 -1.49 9.66
CA GLY A 20 -20.11 -1.56 11.12
C GLY A 20 -20.22 -0.21 11.83
N GLY A 21 -20.73 0.82 11.14
CA GLY A 21 -20.88 2.17 11.70
C GLY A 21 -19.61 3.03 11.63
N VAL A 22 -18.54 2.54 10.99
CA VAL A 22 -17.30 3.30 10.75
C VAL A 22 -17.01 3.40 9.25
N SER A 23 -16.23 4.41 8.87
CA SER A 23 -15.74 4.54 7.49
C SER A 23 -14.52 3.64 7.29
N VAL A 24 -14.55 2.80 6.25
CA VAL A 24 -13.43 1.93 5.86
C VAL A 24 -13.05 2.15 4.40
N GLU A 25 -11.76 2.07 4.08
CA GLU A 25 -11.29 2.13 2.70
C GLU A 25 -11.47 0.78 2.00
N LEU A 26 -12.08 0.78 0.82
CA LEU A 26 -12.24 -0.41 -0.04
C LEU A 26 -11.13 -0.57 -1.07
N GLY A 27 -10.30 0.45 -1.25
CA GLY A 27 -9.20 0.45 -2.20
C GLY A 27 -7.92 0.97 -1.56
N ALA A 28 -7.35 2.06 -2.08
CA ALA A 28 -6.15 2.63 -1.48
C ALA A 28 -6.39 2.99 -0.01
N GLY A 29 -5.56 2.46 0.90
CA GLY A 29 -5.65 2.68 2.34
C GLY A 29 -4.44 3.37 2.96
N TRP A 30 -3.31 3.44 2.24
CA TRP A 30 -2.05 3.97 2.75
C TRP A 30 -1.51 5.10 1.90
N VAL A 31 -0.89 6.07 2.56
CA VAL A 31 0.13 6.93 1.93
C VAL A 31 1.46 6.18 2.05
N ALA A 32 1.85 5.49 0.99
CA ALA A 32 3.12 4.79 0.92
C ALA A 32 4.25 5.76 0.56
N GLY A 33 5.38 5.62 1.24
CA GLY A 33 6.58 6.40 0.99
C GLY A 33 6.59 7.77 1.67
N VAL A 34 7.15 7.85 2.88
CA VAL A 34 7.24 9.10 3.66
C VAL A 34 8.58 9.23 4.39
N GLY A 35 9.22 10.40 4.26
CA GLY A 35 10.48 10.73 4.96
C GLY A 35 11.76 10.38 4.22
N GLY A 36 11.69 10.18 2.91
CA GLY A 36 12.83 9.94 2.04
C GLY A 36 13.51 11.22 1.59
N LYS A 37 14.22 11.12 0.46
CA LYS A 37 15.00 12.22 -0.12
C LYS A 37 14.09 13.28 -0.72
N GLU A 38 13.00 12.85 -1.32
CA GLU A 38 12.01 13.71 -1.95
C GLU A 38 10.72 13.74 -1.12
N PRO A 39 10.02 14.89 -1.07
CA PRO A 39 8.71 14.95 -0.45
C PRO A 39 7.68 14.20 -1.28
N ASN A 40 6.89 13.35 -0.64
CA ASN A 40 5.74 12.73 -1.28
C ASN A 40 4.59 13.75 -1.41
N PRO A 41 4.16 14.13 -2.62
CA PRO A 41 3.11 15.13 -2.79
C PRO A 41 1.77 14.70 -2.20
N VAL A 42 1.48 13.40 -2.15
CA VAL A 42 0.26 12.87 -1.55
C VAL A 42 0.29 13.01 -0.03
N TRP A 43 1.46 12.83 0.59
CA TRP A 43 1.65 13.07 2.02
C TRP A 43 1.47 14.54 2.40
N GLU A 44 1.97 15.46 1.55
CA GLU A 44 1.78 16.89 1.75
C GLU A 44 0.30 17.27 1.69
N LEU A 45 -0.43 16.79 0.68
CA LEU A 45 -1.88 17.01 0.55
C LEU A 45 -2.66 16.45 1.74
N ALA A 46 -2.33 15.24 2.20
CA ALA A 46 -2.94 14.63 3.37
C ALA A 46 -2.71 15.49 4.63
N SER A 47 -1.48 15.95 4.84
CA SER A 47 -1.10 16.79 5.98
C SER A 47 -1.79 18.16 5.94
N GLN A 48 -1.81 18.81 4.78
CA GLN A 48 -2.46 20.11 4.58
C GLN A 48 -3.98 20.04 4.74
N SER A 49 -4.59 18.92 4.32
CA SER A 49 -6.03 18.68 4.50
C SER A 49 -6.40 18.23 5.92
N GLY A 50 -5.41 18.10 6.80
CA GLY A 50 -5.58 17.62 8.17
C GLY A 50 -6.19 16.22 8.23
N LEU A 51 -5.87 15.37 7.25
CA LEU A 51 -6.40 14.01 7.16
C LEU A 51 -5.81 13.16 8.30
N ARG A 52 -6.65 12.46 9.08
CA ARG A 52 -6.18 11.57 10.13
C ARG A 52 -5.49 10.36 9.53
N THR A 53 -4.24 10.16 9.92
CA THR A 53 -3.42 9.01 9.52
C THR A 53 -2.78 8.32 10.72
N CYS A 54 -2.34 7.08 10.54
CA CYS A 54 -1.68 6.26 11.55
C CYS A 54 -0.43 5.62 10.95
N PHE A 55 0.72 5.79 11.60
CA PHE A 55 1.96 5.14 11.17
C PHE A 55 1.82 3.62 11.26
N SER A 56 2.23 2.91 10.20
CA SER A 56 2.24 1.45 10.18
C SER A 56 3.60 0.93 10.63
N ASP A 57 3.66 0.45 11.87
CA ASP A 57 4.88 -0.15 12.43
C ASP A 57 4.85 -1.68 12.28
N TYR A 58 5.62 -2.18 11.32
CA TYR A 58 5.74 -3.61 11.03
C TYR A 58 6.85 -4.31 11.83
N SER A 59 7.54 -3.63 12.76
CA SER A 59 8.69 -4.19 13.52
C SER A 59 8.34 -5.46 14.29
N ASN A 60 7.07 -5.62 14.68
CA ASN A 60 6.58 -6.77 15.42
C ASN A 60 5.84 -7.81 14.53
N ALA A 61 5.63 -7.55 13.24
CA ALA A 61 4.82 -8.40 12.36
C ALA A 61 5.32 -9.85 12.33
N ARG A 62 6.64 -10.03 12.20
CA ARG A 62 7.28 -11.35 12.16
C ARG A 62 7.09 -12.21 13.42
N TYR A 63 6.71 -11.60 14.55
CA TYR A 63 6.45 -12.33 15.79
C TYR A 63 4.97 -12.66 15.99
N ASN A 64 4.07 -12.13 15.15
CA ASN A 64 2.63 -12.31 15.27
C ASN A 64 2.09 -13.27 14.20
N ILE A 65 2.79 -14.38 13.98
CA ILE A 65 2.38 -15.42 13.02
C ILE A 65 1.68 -16.53 13.79
N TYR A 66 0.45 -16.83 13.38
CA TYR A 66 -0.39 -17.86 14.00
C TYR A 66 -0.42 -19.12 13.13
N ASP A 67 -0.33 -20.28 13.78
CA ASP A 67 -0.55 -21.56 13.11
C ASP A 67 -2.05 -21.82 12.87
N ARG A 68 -2.36 -22.93 12.20
CA ARG A 68 -3.74 -23.32 11.86
C ARG A 68 -4.62 -23.63 13.09
N SER A 69 -4.02 -23.81 14.27
CA SER A 69 -4.76 -23.97 15.54
C SER A 69 -5.06 -22.63 16.22
N GLY A 70 -4.55 -21.52 15.67
CA GLY A 70 -4.65 -20.20 16.28
C GLY A 70 -3.60 -19.94 17.35
N LYS A 71 -2.53 -20.75 17.42
CA LYS A 71 -1.42 -20.54 18.35
C LYS A 71 -0.29 -19.78 17.67
N ILE A 72 0.28 -18.81 18.37
CA ILE A 72 1.45 -18.07 17.91
C ILE A 72 2.68 -18.98 17.82
N PHE A 73 3.45 -18.87 16.74
CA PHE A 73 4.74 -19.56 16.63
C PHE A 73 5.72 -19.03 17.70
N PRO A 74 6.60 -19.88 18.26
CA PRO A 74 7.64 -19.41 19.16
C PRO A 74 8.51 -18.34 18.49
N SER A 75 8.77 -17.25 19.21
CA SER A 75 9.45 -16.06 18.66
C SER A 75 10.82 -16.38 18.03
N GLY A 76 11.59 -17.28 18.62
CA GLY A 76 12.87 -17.75 18.05
C GLY A 76 12.71 -18.45 16.71
N VAL A 77 11.70 -19.32 16.59
CA VAL A 77 11.41 -20.02 15.33
C VAL A 77 10.99 -19.02 14.24
N ALA A 78 10.14 -18.06 14.59
CA ALA A 78 9.68 -17.04 13.66
C ALA A 78 10.81 -16.10 13.23
N ALA A 79 11.65 -15.65 14.18
CA ALA A 79 12.82 -14.83 13.89
C ALA A 79 13.83 -15.53 12.97
N ASP A 80 14.14 -16.79 13.27
CA ASP A 80 15.08 -17.58 12.48
C ASP A 80 14.54 -17.84 11.07
N SER A 81 13.25 -18.14 10.94
CA SER A 81 12.60 -18.35 9.65
C SER A 81 12.59 -17.07 8.81
N TYR A 82 12.27 -15.93 9.43
CA TYR A 82 12.26 -14.63 8.77
C TYR A 82 13.68 -14.25 8.31
N LYS A 83 14.67 -14.41 9.19
CA LYS A 83 16.07 -14.14 8.86
C LYS A 83 16.55 -14.99 7.68
N LYS A 84 16.24 -16.29 7.67
CA LYS A 84 16.59 -17.18 6.56
C LYS A 84 15.96 -16.73 5.23
N ALA A 85 14.70 -16.29 5.24
CA ALA A 85 14.03 -15.79 4.04
C ALA A 85 14.73 -14.53 3.49
N VAL A 86 15.03 -13.56 4.36
CA VAL A 86 15.75 -12.33 3.99
C VAL A 86 17.17 -12.62 3.50
N ASP A 87 17.94 -13.42 4.24
CA ASP A 87 19.31 -13.77 3.86
C ASP A 87 19.33 -14.48 2.48
N SER A 88 18.39 -15.40 2.24
CA SER A 88 18.25 -16.07 0.93
C SER A 88 17.88 -15.11 -0.20
N ALA A 89 17.03 -14.11 0.03
CA ALA A 89 16.69 -13.10 -0.96
C ALA A 89 17.89 -12.21 -1.31
N ILE A 90 18.68 -11.81 -0.31
CA ILE A 90 19.92 -11.04 -0.50
C ILE A 90 20.95 -11.84 -1.30
N GLU A 91 21.14 -13.12 -0.98
CA GLU A 91 22.04 -13.99 -1.74
C GLU A 91 21.60 -14.13 -3.19
N LYS A 92 20.29 -14.26 -3.44
CA LYS A 92 19.72 -14.29 -4.79
C LYS A 92 20.02 -13.00 -5.55
N LEU A 93 19.79 -11.84 -4.95
CA LEU A 93 20.08 -10.55 -5.58
C LEU A 93 21.57 -10.43 -5.95
N ARG A 94 22.48 -10.75 -5.01
CA ARG A 94 23.92 -10.75 -5.28
C ARG A 94 24.31 -11.71 -6.40
N SER A 95 23.70 -12.90 -6.44
CA SER A 95 23.95 -13.87 -7.51
C SER A 95 23.48 -13.37 -8.88
N LEU A 96 22.34 -12.68 -8.94
CA LEU A 96 21.80 -12.09 -10.17
C LEU A 96 22.69 -10.94 -10.66
N GLU A 97 23.16 -10.09 -9.75
CA GLU A 97 24.13 -9.04 -10.05
C GLU A 97 25.46 -9.60 -10.56
N ALA A 98 25.92 -10.73 -10.02
CA ALA A 98 27.15 -11.39 -10.43
C ALA A 98 27.02 -12.22 -11.73
N ASN A 99 25.85 -12.77 -12.02
CA ASN A 99 25.60 -13.70 -13.13
C ASN A 99 25.01 -13.05 -14.39
N LEU A 100 25.16 -11.74 -14.57
CA LEU A 100 24.76 -11.03 -15.80
C LEU A 100 25.43 -11.57 -17.10
N ASP A 101 26.40 -12.52 -17.00
CA ASP A 101 27.07 -13.18 -18.13
C ASP A 101 26.96 -14.73 -18.20
N SER A 102 26.22 -15.43 -17.33
CA SER A 102 26.09 -16.90 -17.48
C SER A 102 24.83 -17.52 -16.86
N GLU A 103 24.30 -18.53 -17.56
CA GLU A 103 23.06 -19.27 -17.26
C GLU A 103 22.98 -19.77 -15.80
N VAL A 104 21.79 -19.57 -15.23
CA VAL A 104 21.39 -19.76 -13.83
C VAL A 104 21.77 -21.13 -13.24
N THR A 105 22.62 -21.14 -12.22
CA THR A 105 22.84 -22.30 -11.33
C THR A 105 22.01 -22.18 -10.06
N GLU A 106 21.21 -23.23 -9.80
CA GLU A 106 20.35 -23.54 -8.63
C GLU A 106 19.34 -22.46 -8.17
N GLN A 107 18.06 -22.73 -8.44
CA GLN A 107 16.97 -21.96 -7.85
C GLN A 107 16.92 -22.17 -6.33
N PRO A 108 16.91 -21.10 -5.52
CA PRO A 108 16.75 -21.22 -4.08
C PRO A 108 15.43 -21.92 -3.74
N ARG A 109 15.45 -22.67 -2.64
CA ARG A 109 14.32 -23.48 -2.19
C ARG A 109 13.10 -22.59 -1.97
N SER A 110 12.04 -22.82 -2.75
CA SER A 110 10.76 -22.14 -2.57
C SER A 110 10.21 -22.35 -1.16
N PRO A 111 9.50 -21.36 -0.58
CA PRO A 111 8.78 -21.53 0.68
C PRO A 111 7.85 -22.75 0.63
N LYS A 112 7.86 -23.62 1.65
CA LYS A 112 7.03 -24.85 1.67
C LYS A 112 6.18 -25.00 2.92
N THR A 113 6.69 -24.56 4.07
CA THR A 113 5.95 -24.68 5.32
C THR A 113 4.96 -23.52 5.49
N PRO A 114 3.89 -23.68 6.30
CA PRO A 114 2.93 -22.60 6.53
C PRO A 114 3.56 -21.30 7.05
N ILE A 115 4.59 -21.39 7.90
CA ILE A 115 5.29 -20.21 8.42
C ILE A 115 6.15 -19.55 7.34
N GLU A 116 6.85 -20.34 6.51
CA GLU A 116 7.64 -19.81 5.39
C GLU A 116 6.73 -19.11 4.37
N LEU A 117 5.58 -19.71 4.03
CA LEU A 117 4.60 -19.10 3.11
C LEU A 117 3.99 -17.81 3.67
N ALA A 118 3.70 -17.76 4.97
CA ALA A 118 3.21 -16.54 5.60
C ALA A 118 4.27 -15.42 5.62
N ILE A 119 5.54 -15.77 5.86
CA ILE A 119 6.66 -14.82 5.80
C ILE A 119 6.88 -14.33 4.38
N ASP A 120 6.84 -15.23 3.40
CA ASP A 120 7.00 -14.88 1.98
C ASP A 120 5.91 -13.92 1.51
N PHE A 121 4.66 -14.18 1.90
CA PHE A 121 3.54 -13.29 1.61
C PHE A 121 3.76 -11.88 2.20
N ILE A 122 4.19 -11.77 3.46
CA ILE A 122 4.45 -10.46 4.08
C ILE A 122 5.61 -9.72 3.40
N LEU A 123 6.67 -10.45 3.00
CA LEU A 123 7.86 -9.86 2.40
C LEU A 123 7.68 -9.46 0.94
N HIS A 124 6.78 -10.13 0.22
CA HIS A 124 6.63 -9.95 -1.22
C HIS A 124 5.17 -9.62 -1.58
N ASP A 125 4.25 -10.57 -1.46
CA ASP A 125 2.89 -10.45 -2.02
C ASP A 125 2.02 -9.36 -1.38
N PHE A 126 2.24 -9.04 -0.10
CA PHE A 126 1.43 -8.05 0.63
C PHE A 126 1.57 -6.66 0.02
N GLU A 127 2.80 -6.31 -0.38
CA GLU A 127 3.11 -5.03 -1.02
C GLU A 127 3.08 -5.13 -2.55
N MET A 128 3.45 -6.29 -3.09
CA MET A 128 3.73 -6.46 -4.51
C MET A 128 2.64 -7.26 -5.22
N ALA A 129 2.03 -6.67 -6.24
CA ALA A 129 1.41 -7.45 -7.31
C ALA A 129 2.44 -7.93 -8.35
N GLU A 130 3.59 -7.25 -8.50
CA GLU A 130 4.72 -7.58 -9.42
C GLU A 130 6.08 -7.09 -8.85
N VAL A 131 7.21 -7.69 -9.26
CA VAL A 131 8.56 -7.56 -8.66
C VAL A 131 9.44 -6.52 -9.38
N GLU A 132 9.78 -5.40 -8.75
CA GLU A 132 10.88 -4.46 -9.11
C GLU A 132 11.16 -3.52 -7.91
N PRO A 133 12.31 -2.82 -7.78
CA PRO A 133 12.48 -1.81 -6.74
C PRO A 133 11.42 -0.71 -6.92
N ILE A 134 10.63 -0.46 -5.88
CA ILE A 134 9.56 0.54 -5.94
C ILE A 134 10.19 1.91 -5.74
N SER A 135 10.25 2.70 -6.83
CA SER A 135 10.71 4.10 -6.80
C SER A 135 10.04 4.91 -5.69
N THR A 136 8.76 4.63 -5.36
CA THR A 136 8.07 5.20 -4.20
C THR A 136 8.87 5.10 -2.90
N TYR A 137 9.42 3.93 -2.56
CA TYR A 137 10.18 3.76 -1.32
C TYR A 137 11.60 4.31 -1.42
N VAL A 138 12.23 4.17 -2.59
CA VAL A 138 13.58 4.69 -2.86
C VAL A 138 13.64 6.21 -2.77
N ASP A 139 12.63 6.88 -3.32
CA ASP A 139 12.62 8.33 -3.48
C ASP A 139 11.93 9.01 -2.28
N PHE A 140 10.76 8.51 -1.88
CA PHE A 140 9.92 9.14 -0.87
C PHE A 140 10.07 8.56 0.55
N GLY A 141 10.84 7.48 0.72
CA GLY A 141 11.21 6.88 2.00
C GLY A 141 10.42 5.62 2.36
N GLU A 142 10.76 4.93 3.44
CA GLU A 142 10.22 3.59 3.75
C GLU A 142 8.99 3.60 4.68
N ARG A 143 8.57 4.78 5.17
CA ARG A 143 7.44 4.85 6.11
C ARG A 143 6.13 4.90 5.35
N GLU A 144 5.12 4.28 5.96
CA GLU A 144 3.77 4.25 5.43
C GLU A 144 2.75 4.65 6.49
N PHE A 145 1.70 5.32 6.06
CA PHE A 145 0.67 5.84 6.95
C PHE A 145 -0.71 5.40 6.47
N LEU A 146 -1.39 4.59 7.27
CA LEU A 146 -2.77 4.19 7.05
C LEU A 146 -3.67 5.42 7.20
N VAL A 147 -4.54 5.65 6.22
CA VAL A 147 -5.60 6.66 6.32
C VAL A 147 -6.73 6.11 7.18
N ALA A 148 -7.04 6.84 8.25
CA ALA A 148 -8.03 6.43 9.24
C ALA A 148 -8.92 7.62 9.61
N ASP A 149 -9.53 8.24 8.60
CA ASP A 149 -10.36 9.44 8.72
C ASP A 149 -11.79 9.15 8.25
N ASP A 150 -12.80 9.64 8.96
CA ASP A 150 -14.21 9.46 8.57
C ASP A 150 -14.55 10.13 7.23
N ARG A 151 -13.78 11.16 6.83
CA ARG A 151 -13.88 11.78 5.51
C ARG A 151 -13.39 10.84 4.40
N GLY A 152 -12.56 9.84 4.74
CA GLY A 152 -11.93 8.88 3.84
C GLY A 152 -10.80 9.46 3.00
N TYR A 153 -9.98 8.60 2.42
CA TYR A 153 -8.83 8.99 1.61
C TYR A 153 -9.27 9.73 0.33
N GLU A 154 -10.44 9.39 -0.20
CA GLU A 154 -11.06 10.09 -1.34
C GLU A 154 -11.26 11.59 -1.08
N HIS A 155 -11.29 12.04 0.19
CA HIS A 155 -11.38 13.45 0.57
C HIS A 155 -10.36 14.32 -0.15
N LEU A 156 -9.13 13.82 -0.36
CA LEU A 156 -8.09 14.56 -1.05
C LEU A 156 -8.47 14.84 -2.51
N LEU A 157 -9.15 13.90 -3.17
CA LEU A 157 -9.58 14.06 -4.55
C LEU A 157 -10.71 15.10 -4.67
N TYR A 158 -11.62 15.10 -3.70
CA TYR A 158 -12.64 16.15 -3.62
C TYR A 158 -12.00 17.52 -3.35
N LYS A 159 -10.97 17.59 -2.50
CA LYS A 159 -10.20 18.82 -2.28
C LYS A 159 -9.50 19.32 -3.53
N MET A 160 -8.82 18.45 -4.27
CA MET A 160 -8.20 18.83 -5.55
C MET A 160 -9.25 19.30 -6.57
N ALA A 161 -10.46 18.71 -6.57
CA ALA A 161 -11.53 19.14 -7.45
C ALA A 161 -12.03 20.56 -7.16
N GLU A 162 -11.96 21.03 -5.90
CA GLU A 162 -12.34 22.40 -5.52
C GLU A 162 -11.49 23.47 -6.23
N ASP A 163 -10.26 23.14 -6.63
CA ASP A 163 -9.34 24.09 -7.29
C ASP A 163 -9.79 24.47 -8.72
N PHE A 164 -10.57 23.61 -9.37
CA PHE A 164 -10.92 23.80 -10.77
C PHE A 164 -12.37 23.49 -11.14
N LEU A 165 -13.18 22.91 -10.26
CA LEU A 165 -14.62 22.68 -10.42
C LEU A 165 -15.41 23.49 -9.40
N PHE A 166 -16.57 23.98 -9.80
CA PHE A 166 -17.50 24.60 -8.87
C PHE A 166 -18.02 23.58 -7.84
N THR A 167 -17.81 23.87 -6.56
CA THR A 167 -18.26 23.07 -5.43
C THR A 167 -19.10 23.90 -4.46
N SER A 168 -19.97 23.24 -3.71
CA SER A 168 -20.72 23.84 -2.61
C SER A 168 -21.01 22.78 -1.56
N GLU A 169 -20.78 23.09 -0.29
CA GLU A 169 -21.04 22.18 0.85
C GLU A 169 -20.42 20.78 0.67
N GLY A 170 -19.20 20.70 0.12
CA GLY A 170 -18.48 19.44 -0.10
C GLY A 170 -18.99 18.60 -1.28
N LYS A 171 -19.90 19.14 -2.11
CA LYS A 171 -20.39 18.50 -3.33
C LYS A 171 -19.88 19.24 -4.56
N ILE A 172 -19.57 18.48 -5.62
CA ILE A 172 -19.23 19.04 -6.92
C ILE A 172 -20.53 19.32 -7.68
N LEU A 173 -20.79 20.59 -7.98
CA LEU A 173 -21.98 21.06 -8.69
C LEU A 173 -21.66 21.54 -10.11
N ASP A 174 -20.41 21.37 -10.54
CA ASP A 174 -19.93 21.83 -11.83
C ASP A 174 -20.55 21.05 -12.99
N ASN A 175 -21.16 21.77 -13.94
CA ASN A 175 -21.80 21.18 -15.11
C ASN A 175 -20.83 20.41 -16.02
N ARG A 176 -19.52 20.62 -15.91
CA ARG A 176 -18.50 19.89 -16.65
C ARG A 176 -18.31 18.46 -16.16
N LEU A 177 -18.69 18.13 -14.93
CA LEU A 177 -18.66 16.76 -14.42
C LEU A 177 -20.00 16.07 -14.69
N LYS A 178 -19.99 14.99 -15.47
CA LYS A 178 -21.17 14.14 -15.72
C LYS A 178 -20.92 12.75 -15.16
N LEU A 179 -21.59 12.45 -14.05
CA LEU A 179 -21.60 11.13 -13.40
C LEU A 179 -22.59 10.20 -14.10
N ASN A 180 -22.44 8.88 -13.91
CA ASN A 180 -23.24 7.83 -14.54
C ASN A 180 -23.27 7.94 -16.08
N LYS A 181 -22.13 8.24 -16.70
CA LYS A 181 -21.98 8.35 -18.16
C LYS A 181 -20.89 7.42 -18.67
N VAL A 182 -21.27 6.59 -19.63
CA VAL A 182 -20.37 5.75 -20.45
C VAL A 182 -20.51 6.23 -21.90
N ILE A 183 -19.40 6.27 -22.64
CA ILE A 183 -19.36 6.64 -24.07
C ILE A 183 -19.67 5.42 -24.92
#